data_AF-A0AAW3HWS4-F1
#
_entry.id   AF-A0AAW3HWS4-F1
#
_cell.length_a   1.000
_cell.length_b   1.000
_cell.length_c   1.000
_cell.angle_alpha   90.00
_cell.angle_beta   90.00
_cell.angle_gamma   90.00
#
_symmetry.space_group_name_H-M   'P 1'
#
loop_
_entity.id
_entity.type
_entity.pdbx_description
1 polymer ?
#
loop_
_entity_poly.entity_id
_entity_poly.type
_entity_poly.pdbx_seq_one_letter_code
_entity_poly.pdbx_strand_id
1 'polypeptide(L)'
;MSLLKHPVDDAIAEQLSFMGETSDVDRAWFIEYRPDMLRFRNTHEWCRGQTQPFVAELQDVPTTLIAWLHKFMVQGYAVAIHDVHDLPRTARIIQAEFVRQGNKSVLSVPVFHDKKLCGIIGFDTTVQHRTWSAAEINALYQCANLIGQAKYAQSLRQSRTAIHESATSVVYLNMRGVVRGVQPEAIVGVRSAGNYSEIWLEDGSMVLDSRALGMWSTLLPDKLFFRVHRTAIANALHVMDVDRRRVDKWLIRMRSVENAWPVSRSYRRPLRERMGI
;
A
#
# COMPACT_ATOMS: atom_id res chain seq x y z
N MET A 1 4.19 23.12 3.55
CA MET A 1 5.33 23.24 4.49
C MET A 1 6.12 21.94 4.48
N SER A 2 7.40 21.99 4.11
CA SER A 2 8.20 20.86 3.61
C SER A 2 9.29 20.37 4.59
N LEU A 3 9.34 20.89 5.82
CA LEU A 3 10.54 20.82 6.66
C LEU A 3 10.77 19.50 7.44
N LEU A 4 9.92 18.49 7.30
CA LEU A 4 10.06 17.20 8.00
C LEU A 4 10.37 15.98 7.11
N LYS A 5 10.41 16.12 5.78
CA LYS A 5 10.75 15.02 4.84
C LYS A 5 12.25 14.90 4.55
N HIS A 6 12.94 16.04 4.53
CA HIS A 6 14.34 16.16 4.08
C HIS A 6 15.34 15.30 4.88
N PRO A 7 15.28 15.17 6.22
CA PRO A 7 16.31 14.41 6.95
C PRO A 7 16.36 12.92 6.61
N VAL A 8 15.21 12.29 6.34
CA VAL A 8 15.15 10.86 6.07
C VAL A 8 15.47 10.56 4.61
N ASP A 9 14.96 11.36 3.68
CA ASP A 9 15.26 11.18 2.26
C ASP A 9 16.77 11.43 1.99
N ASP A 10 17.36 12.45 2.62
CA ASP A 10 18.81 12.72 2.55
C ASP A 10 19.61 11.56 3.16
N ALA A 11 19.20 11.02 4.30
CA ALA A 11 19.86 9.87 4.94
C ALA A 11 19.79 8.60 4.08
N ILE A 12 18.68 8.37 3.37
CA ILE A 12 18.56 7.25 2.43
C ILE A 12 19.52 7.45 1.26
N ALA A 13 19.58 8.65 0.69
CA ALA A 13 20.50 8.96 -0.40
C ALA A 13 21.98 8.77 0.01
N GLU A 14 22.36 9.27 1.20
CA GLU A 14 23.70 9.10 1.76
C GLU A 14 24.02 7.62 2.00
N GLN A 15 23.09 6.87 2.58
CA GLN A 15 23.28 5.44 2.83
C GLN A 15 23.43 4.64 1.54
N LEU A 16 22.64 4.94 0.50
CA LEU A 16 22.79 4.30 -0.81
C LEU A 16 24.14 4.61 -1.45
N SER A 17 24.61 5.85 -1.33
CA SER A 17 25.94 6.26 -1.79
C SER A 17 27.05 5.49 -1.08
N PHE A 18 27.03 5.49 0.25
CA PHE A 18 28.00 4.75 1.07
C PHE A 18 28.01 3.26 0.73
N MET A 19 26.84 2.63 0.61
CA MET A 19 26.72 1.22 0.26
C MET A 19 27.18 0.93 -1.17
N GLY A 20 26.87 1.82 -2.10
CA GLY A 20 27.27 1.73 -3.50
C GLY A 20 28.78 1.73 -3.68
N GLU A 21 29.46 2.62 -2.96
CA GLU A 21 30.93 2.71 -2.94
C GLU A 21 31.54 1.48 -2.25
N THR A 22 31.09 1.16 -1.04
CA THR A 22 31.67 0.07 -0.23
C THR A 22 31.40 -1.33 -0.76
N SER A 23 30.28 -1.54 -1.46
CA SER A 23 29.94 -2.83 -2.07
C SER A 23 30.53 -3.00 -3.46
N ASP A 24 31.19 -1.98 -3.99
CA ASP A 24 31.73 -1.95 -5.35
C ASP A 24 30.69 -2.28 -6.44
N VAL A 25 29.53 -1.61 -6.38
CA VAL A 25 28.43 -1.76 -7.34
C VAL A 25 28.30 -0.53 -8.23
N ASP A 26 27.62 -0.67 -9.36
CA ASP A 26 27.46 0.42 -10.34
C ASP A 26 26.23 1.28 -10.01
N ARG A 27 25.20 0.68 -9.39
CA ARG A 27 24.03 1.39 -8.86
C ARG A 27 23.55 0.82 -7.55
N ALA A 28 23.01 1.70 -6.71
CA ALA A 28 22.24 1.36 -5.52
C ALA A 28 20.93 2.15 -5.53
N TRP A 29 19.80 1.48 -5.33
CA TRP A 29 18.49 2.08 -5.56
C TRP A 29 17.45 1.66 -4.53
N PHE A 30 16.43 2.49 -4.39
CA PHE A 30 15.27 2.23 -3.55
C PHE A 30 13.97 2.60 -4.27
N ILE A 31 13.12 1.58 -4.49
CA ILE A 31 11.77 1.76 -5.01
C ILE A 31 10.72 1.65 -3.90
N GLU A 32 9.70 2.49 -3.98
CA GLU A 32 8.58 2.51 -3.04
C GLU A 32 7.29 2.13 -3.74
N TYR A 33 6.51 1.25 -3.11
CA TYR A 33 5.15 0.96 -3.56
C TYR A 33 4.20 2.09 -3.23
N ARG A 34 3.20 2.30 -4.08
CA ARG A 34 1.99 3.04 -3.70
C ARG A 34 1.18 2.24 -2.69
N PRO A 35 0.30 2.89 -1.89
CA PRO A 35 -0.51 2.19 -0.89
C PRO A 35 -1.36 1.03 -1.43
N ASP A 36 -1.74 1.07 -2.71
CA ASP A 36 -2.52 0.02 -3.38
C ASP A 36 -1.66 -1.15 -3.91
N MET A 37 -0.33 -1.06 -3.82
CA MET A 37 0.65 -2.02 -4.35
C MET A 37 0.59 -2.23 -5.88
N LEU A 38 -0.25 -1.49 -6.60
CA LEU A 38 -0.42 -1.66 -8.05
C LEU A 38 0.68 -0.97 -8.84
N ARG A 39 1.30 0.04 -8.25
CA ARG A 39 2.39 0.80 -8.83
C ARG A 39 3.50 1.03 -7.83
N PHE A 40 4.69 1.28 -8.35
CA PHE A 40 5.84 1.73 -7.57
C PHE A 40 6.53 2.89 -8.27
N ARG A 41 7.45 3.52 -7.53
CA ARG A 41 8.34 4.54 -8.05
C ARG A 41 9.75 4.35 -7.51
N ASN A 42 10.76 4.64 -8.31
CA ASN A 42 12.13 4.79 -7.85
C ASN A 42 12.27 6.14 -7.15
N THR A 43 12.66 6.13 -5.90
CA THR A 43 12.71 7.34 -5.08
C THR A 43 14.12 7.85 -4.85
N HIS A 44 15.07 6.92 -4.81
CA HIS A 44 16.46 7.21 -4.57
C HIS A 44 17.31 6.27 -5.42
N GLU A 45 18.30 6.83 -6.08
CA GLU A 45 19.25 6.08 -6.89
C GLU A 45 20.60 6.78 -6.79
N TRP A 46 21.60 6.01 -6.39
CA TRP A 46 23.00 6.38 -6.49
C TRP A 46 23.60 5.63 -7.68
N CYS A 47 24.40 6.34 -8.48
CA CYS A 47 25.08 5.81 -9.65
C CYS A 47 26.59 6.07 -9.54
N ARG A 48 27.39 5.04 -9.83
CA ARG A 48 28.84 5.17 -9.94
C ARG A 48 29.21 5.91 -11.22
N GLY A 49 30.02 6.96 -11.09
CA GLY A 49 30.63 7.64 -12.23
C GLY A 49 29.61 8.13 -13.26
N GLN A 50 29.67 7.57 -14.47
CA GLN A 50 28.77 7.92 -15.59
C GLN A 50 27.66 6.88 -15.81
N THR A 51 27.40 6.00 -14.84
CA THR A 51 26.32 5.00 -14.95
C THR A 51 24.97 5.70 -15.09
N GLN A 52 24.20 5.31 -16.11
CA GLN A 52 22.92 5.94 -16.45
C GLN A 52 21.91 5.79 -15.29
N PRO A 53 21.34 6.89 -14.76
CA PRO A 53 20.24 6.83 -13.81
C PRO A 53 18.89 6.57 -14.49
N PHE A 54 17.99 5.90 -13.78
CA PHE A 54 16.62 5.61 -14.16
C PHE A 54 15.58 6.15 -13.17
N VAL A 55 16.02 6.81 -12.08
CA VAL A 55 15.13 7.42 -11.09
C VAL A 55 14.09 8.33 -11.73
N ALA A 56 14.45 9.18 -12.70
CA ALA A 56 13.49 10.08 -13.35
C ALA A 56 12.43 9.35 -14.21
N GLU A 57 12.77 8.19 -14.79
CA GLU A 57 11.89 7.43 -15.67
C GLU A 57 10.90 6.56 -14.87
N LEU A 58 11.39 5.93 -13.80
CA LEU A 58 10.64 4.93 -13.05
C LEU A 58 9.74 5.56 -11.97
N GLN A 59 8.85 6.49 -12.32
CA GLN A 59 8.04 7.24 -11.33
C GLN A 59 6.59 6.78 -11.14
N ASP A 60 6.04 5.99 -12.06
CA ASP A 60 4.67 5.48 -11.96
C ASP A 60 4.53 4.10 -12.61
N VAL A 61 5.41 3.19 -12.23
CA VAL A 61 5.63 1.92 -12.91
C VAL A 61 4.64 0.88 -12.40
N PRO A 62 3.92 0.15 -13.27
CA PRO A 62 3.07 -0.95 -12.84
C PRO A 62 3.88 -2.06 -12.17
N THR A 63 3.40 -2.55 -11.02
CA THR A 63 4.02 -3.69 -10.30
C THR A 63 4.11 -4.95 -11.17
N THR A 64 3.26 -5.06 -12.20
CA THR A 64 3.29 -6.16 -13.17
C THR A 64 4.60 -6.23 -13.96
N LEU A 65 5.33 -5.12 -14.13
CA LEU A 65 6.67 -5.13 -14.75
C LEU A 65 7.63 -6.04 -13.97
N ILE A 66 7.52 -6.03 -12.65
CA ILE A 66 8.37 -6.80 -11.73
C ILE A 66 7.63 -7.98 -11.09
N ALA A 67 6.55 -8.50 -11.71
CA ALA A 67 5.67 -9.50 -11.10
C ALA A 67 6.39 -10.76 -10.61
N TRP A 68 7.42 -11.21 -11.34
CA TRP A 68 8.23 -12.36 -10.93
C TRP A 68 9.02 -12.07 -9.66
N LEU A 69 9.71 -10.92 -9.61
CA LEU A 69 10.47 -10.45 -8.45
C LEU A 69 9.54 -10.24 -7.24
N HIS A 70 8.41 -9.58 -7.46
CA HIS A 70 7.43 -9.21 -6.43
C HIS A 70 6.95 -10.42 -5.61
N LYS A 71 6.78 -11.59 -6.23
CA LYS A 71 6.36 -12.82 -5.53
C LYS A 71 7.31 -13.20 -4.38
N PHE A 72 8.61 -13.01 -4.58
CA PHE A 72 9.63 -13.27 -3.56
C PHE A 72 9.67 -12.15 -2.51
N MET A 73 9.53 -10.90 -2.95
CA MET A 73 9.56 -9.72 -2.07
C MET A 73 8.43 -9.75 -1.04
N VAL A 74 7.21 -10.14 -1.45
CA VAL A 74 6.06 -10.30 -0.54
C VAL A 74 6.30 -11.38 0.52
N GLN A 75 7.09 -12.41 0.19
CA GLN A 75 7.45 -13.48 1.11
C GLN A 75 8.64 -13.14 2.01
N GLY A 76 9.25 -11.96 1.83
CA GLY A 76 10.42 -11.55 2.60
C GLY A 76 11.73 -12.11 2.08
N TYR A 77 11.77 -12.73 0.90
CA TYR A 77 12.98 -13.31 0.33
C TYR A 77 13.78 -12.30 -0.50
N ALA A 78 15.10 -12.36 -0.37
CA ALA A 78 16.04 -11.70 -1.25
C ALA A 78 16.10 -12.45 -2.58
N VAL A 79 16.34 -11.72 -3.65
CA VAL A 79 16.57 -12.28 -4.99
C VAL A 79 17.92 -11.81 -5.47
N ALA A 80 18.84 -12.76 -5.60
CA ALA A 80 20.19 -12.56 -6.11
C ALA A 80 20.26 -13.12 -7.54
N ILE A 81 20.46 -12.24 -8.51
CA ILE A 81 20.60 -12.57 -9.93
C ILE A 81 22.06 -12.33 -10.30
N HIS A 82 22.79 -13.39 -10.60
CA HIS A 82 24.21 -13.33 -10.94
C HIS A 82 24.46 -13.05 -12.42
N ASP A 83 23.55 -13.52 -13.29
CA ASP A 83 23.47 -13.11 -14.69
C ASP A 83 22.00 -12.91 -15.04
N VAL A 84 21.65 -11.74 -15.56
CA VAL A 84 20.28 -11.43 -16.00
C VAL A 84 19.83 -12.35 -17.14
N HIS A 85 20.74 -12.91 -17.94
CA HIS A 85 20.42 -13.79 -19.06
C HIS A 85 20.01 -15.19 -18.60
N ASP A 86 20.37 -15.59 -17.37
CA ASP A 86 20.02 -16.89 -16.77
C ASP A 86 18.60 -16.91 -16.16
N LEU A 87 17.90 -15.78 -16.18
CA LEU A 87 16.55 -15.68 -15.63
C LEU A 87 15.57 -16.64 -16.35
N PRO A 88 14.66 -17.29 -15.59
CA PRO A 88 13.69 -18.21 -16.17
C PRO A 88 12.69 -17.47 -17.08
N ARG A 89 12.05 -18.20 -18.00
CA ARG A 89 11.04 -17.63 -18.93
C ARG A 89 9.93 -16.84 -18.24
N THR A 90 9.54 -17.22 -17.01
CA THR A 90 8.53 -16.51 -16.22
C THR A 90 8.97 -15.09 -15.79
N ALA A 91 10.27 -14.80 -15.81
CA ALA A 91 10.87 -13.52 -15.47
C ALA A 91 11.19 -12.66 -16.71
N ARG A 92 10.77 -13.06 -17.92
CA ARG A 92 11.16 -12.40 -19.17
C ARG A 92 10.83 -10.90 -19.22
N ILE A 93 9.74 -10.46 -18.60
CA ILE A 93 9.34 -9.05 -18.56
C ILE A 93 10.37 -8.23 -17.78
N ILE A 94 10.71 -8.64 -16.56
CA ILE A 94 11.71 -7.94 -15.74
C ILE A 94 13.12 -8.11 -16.29
N GLN A 95 13.43 -9.25 -16.90
CA GLN A 95 14.69 -9.48 -17.61
C GLN A 95 14.90 -8.47 -18.73
N ALA A 96 13.87 -8.21 -19.56
CA ALA A 96 13.95 -7.21 -20.61
C ALA A 96 14.22 -5.82 -20.06
N GLU A 97 13.63 -5.48 -18.92
CA GLU A 97 13.89 -4.20 -18.24
C GLU A 97 15.32 -4.12 -17.70
N PHE A 98 15.82 -5.18 -17.04
CA PHE A 98 17.20 -5.22 -16.58
C PHE A 98 18.20 -5.08 -17.72
N VAL A 99 17.98 -5.76 -18.84
CA VAL A 99 18.82 -5.64 -20.04
C VAL A 99 18.74 -4.23 -20.63
N ARG A 100 17.54 -3.62 -20.70
CA ARG A 100 17.36 -2.22 -21.15
C ARG A 100 18.17 -1.25 -20.28
N GLN A 101 18.22 -1.51 -18.98
CA GLN A 101 19.00 -0.70 -18.04
C GLN A 101 20.50 -1.03 -18.02
N GLY A 102 20.95 -2.01 -18.82
CA GLY A 102 22.36 -2.43 -18.88
C GLY A 102 22.81 -3.29 -17.71
N ASN A 103 21.90 -3.85 -16.93
CA ASN A 103 22.22 -4.70 -15.79
C ASN A 103 22.78 -6.04 -16.25
N LYS A 104 23.89 -6.45 -15.64
CA LYS A 104 24.48 -7.79 -15.74
C LYS A 104 24.10 -8.64 -14.54
N SER A 105 24.12 -8.06 -13.34
CA SER A 105 23.73 -8.73 -12.10
C SER A 105 22.91 -7.78 -11.24
N VAL A 106 21.95 -8.34 -10.49
CA VAL A 106 21.02 -7.57 -9.67
C VAL A 106 20.83 -8.26 -8.33
N LEU A 107 20.89 -7.51 -7.25
CA LEU A 107 20.45 -7.94 -5.93
C LEU A 107 19.25 -7.11 -5.50
N SER A 108 18.18 -7.76 -5.04
CA SER A 108 16.98 -7.10 -4.55
C SER A 108 16.56 -7.66 -3.21
N VAL A 109 16.24 -6.77 -2.27
CA VAL A 109 15.84 -7.10 -0.91
C VAL A 109 14.57 -6.31 -0.54
N PRO A 110 13.57 -6.95 0.07
CA PRO A 110 12.34 -6.25 0.42
C PRO A 110 12.52 -5.36 1.64
N VAL A 111 11.89 -4.18 1.61
CA VAL A 111 11.79 -3.25 2.73
C VAL A 111 10.43 -3.41 3.39
N PHE A 112 10.43 -3.82 4.66
CA PHE A 112 9.22 -4.01 5.46
C PHE A 112 9.10 -2.98 6.58
N HIS A 113 7.87 -2.62 6.90
CA HIS A 113 7.50 -1.96 8.15
C HIS A 113 6.18 -2.55 8.67
N ASP A 114 6.09 -2.89 9.96
CA ASP A 114 4.92 -3.54 10.57
C ASP A 114 4.37 -4.74 9.76
N LYS A 115 5.28 -5.60 9.29
CA LYS A 115 4.97 -6.78 8.46
C LYS A 115 4.30 -6.46 7.10
N LYS A 116 4.27 -5.20 6.69
CA LYS A 116 3.82 -4.78 5.35
C LYS A 116 5.03 -4.48 4.48
N LEU A 117 5.00 -4.98 3.24
CA LEU A 117 5.99 -4.64 2.23
C LEU A 117 5.77 -3.19 1.80
N CYS A 118 6.80 -2.36 1.95
CA CYS A 118 6.72 -0.92 1.65
C CYS A 118 7.53 -0.55 0.41
N GLY A 119 8.61 -1.27 0.14
CA GLY A 119 9.49 -1.01 -0.99
C GLY A 119 10.47 -2.13 -1.23
N ILE A 120 11.42 -1.88 -2.13
CA ILE A 120 12.52 -2.79 -2.46
C ILE A 120 13.78 -1.94 -2.58
N ILE A 121 14.84 -2.37 -1.90
CA ILE A 121 16.18 -1.81 -2.06
C ILE A 121 17.04 -2.81 -2.85
N GLY A 122 17.94 -2.31 -3.68
CA GLY A 122 18.77 -3.18 -4.49
C GLY A 122 20.07 -2.56 -4.96
N PHE A 123 20.88 -3.44 -5.55
CA PHE A 123 22.11 -3.12 -6.23
C PHE A 123 22.10 -3.68 -7.64
N ASP A 124 22.72 -2.94 -8.55
CA ASP A 124 22.99 -3.42 -9.90
C ASP A 124 24.48 -3.30 -10.23
N THR A 125 24.99 -4.26 -11.00
CA THR A 125 26.26 -4.11 -11.73
C THR A 125 25.99 -4.13 -13.22
N THR A 126 26.62 -3.22 -13.96
CA THR A 126 26.49 -3.02 -15.40
C THR A 126 27.81 -3.30 -16.13
N VAL A 127 28.95 -3.18 -15.44
CA VAL A 127 30.27 -3.41 -16.03
C VAL A 127 30.69 -4.88 -15.96
N GLN A 128 30.52 -5.53 -14.81
CA GLN A 128 30.93 -6.91 -14.57
C GLN A 128 29.80 -7.75 -13.97
N HIS A 129 29.82 -9.07 -14.22
CA HIS A 129 28.94 -10.00 -13.52
C HIS A 129 29.39 -10.14 -12.06
N ARG A 130 28.44 -10.38 -11.17
CA ARG A 130 28.68 -10.49 -9.74
C ARG A 130 27.95 -11.67 -9.12
N THR A 131 28.69 -12.45 -8.35
CA THR A 131 28.10 -13.41 -7.41
C THR A 131 27.89 -12.72 -6.07
N TRP A 132 26.64 -12.66 -5.61
CA TRP A 132 26.26 -12.01 -4.37
C TRP A 132 26.48 -12.94 -3.18
N SER A 133 27.33 -12.52 -2.24
CA SER A 133 27.59 -13.26 -1.02
C SER A 133 26.45 -13.11 0.00
N ALA A 134 26.35 -14.07 0.93
CA ALA A 134 25.41 -13.97 2.05
C ALA A 134 25.67 -12.72 2.91
N ALA A 135 26.93 -12.27 3.02
CA ALA A 135 27.29 -11.07 3.76
C ALA A 135 26.68 -9.80 3.14
N GLU A 136 26.78 -9.66 1.82
CA GLU A 136 26.18 -8.53 1.08
C GLU A 136 24.65 -8.54 1.18
N ILE A 137 24.03 -9.71 1.04
CA ILE A 137 22.58 -9.88 1.20
C ILE A 137 22.15 -9.45 2.60
N ASN A 138 22.86 -9.90 3.65
CA ASN A 138 22.56 -9.55 5.03
C ASN A 138 22.76 -8.05 5.31
N ALA A 139 23.82 -7.44 4.79
CA ALA A 139 24.05 -6.00 4.91
C ALA A 139 22.91 -5.20 4.25
N LEU A 140 22.45 -5.64 3.09
CA LEU A 140 21.33 -5.00 2.40
C LEU A 140 20.00 -5.17 3.17
N TYR A 141 19.75 -6.32 3.80
CA TYR A 141 18.61 -6.49 4.72
C TYR A 141 18.66 -5.58 5.94
N GLN A 142 19.85 -5.40 6.53
CA GLN A 142 20.01 -4.49 7.66
C GLN A 142 19.68 -3.06 7.25
N CYS A 143 20.17 -2.61 6.09
CA CYS A 143 19.79 -1.32 5.52
C CYS A 143 18.29 -1.24 5.24
N ALA A 144 17.70 -2.26 4.61
CA ALA A 144 16.27 -2.34 4.33
C ALA A 144 15.44 -2.15 5.62
N ASN A 145 15.83 -2.79 6.72
CA ASN A 145 15.16 -2.65 8.01
C ASN A 145 15.32 -1.23 8.58
N LEU A 146 16.51 -0.62 8.49
CA LEU A 146 16.74 0.76 8.94
C LEU A 146 15.89 1.76 8.16
N ILE A 147 15.83 1.64 6.83
CA ILE A 147 14.96 2.44 5.97
C ILE A 147 13.50 2.24 6.36
N GLY A 148 13.10 0.97 6.54
CA GLY A 148 11.78 0.57 7.01
C GLY A 148 11.36 1.33 8.26
N GLN A 149 12.21 1.32 9.29
CA GLN A 149 11.97 2.00 10.55
C GLN A 149 12.02 3.53 10.41
N ALA A 150 13.07 4.08 9.81
CA ALA A 150 13.27 5.53 9.74
C ALA A 150 12.14 6.22 8.95
N LYS A 151 11.77 5.65 7.80
CA LYS A 151 10.81 6.28 6.88
C LYS A 151 9.35 6.03 7.25
N TYR A 152 9.02 4.79 7.64
CA TYR A 152 7.62 4.41 7.85
C TYR A 152 7.17 4.48 9.33
N ALA A 153 8.09 4.39 10.30
CA ALA A 153 7.72 4.60 11.71
C ALA A 153 7.40 6.08 12.00
N GLN A 154 8.10 7.02 11.35
CA GLN A 154 7.79 8.45 11.45
C GLN A 154 6.50 8.82 10.70
N SER A 155 6.18 8.17 9.58
CA SER A 155 4.92 8.41 8.87
C SER A 155 3.69 8.04 9.71
N LEU A 156 3.79 7.02 10.58
CA LEU A 156 2.78 6.66 11.57
C LEU A 156 2.81 7.53 12.84
N ARG A 157 3.97 8.06 13.26
CA ARG A 157 4.07 9.03 14.36
C ARG A 157 3.58 10.41 13.95
N GLN A 158 3.94 10.93 12.78
CA GLN A 158 3.39 12.16 12.21
C GLN A 158 1.91 11.98 11.88
N SER A 159 1.47 10.80 11.45
CA SER A 159 0.05 10.48 11.45
C SER A 159 -0.51 10.48 12.88
N ARG A 160 0.14 9.92 13.91
CA ARG A 160 -0.34 9.94 15.32
C ARG A 160 -0.35 11.32 15.99
N THR A 161 0.59 12.21 15.67
CA THR A 161 0.67 13.57 16.22
C THR A 161 -0.19 14.54 15.41
N ALA A 162 -0.29 14.39 14.08
CA ALA A 162 -1.29 15.08 13.26
C ALA A 162 -2.71 14.50 13.40
N ILE A 163 -2.86 13.28 13.94
CA ILE A 163 -4.16 12.73 14.39
C ILE A 163 -4.71 13.55 15.55
N HIS A 164 -3.88 14.30 16.29
CA HIS A 164 -4.34 15.17 17.36
C HIS A 164 -4.63 16.61 16.91
N GLU A 165 -4.05 17.07 15.80
CA GLU A 165 -4.23 18.41 15.25
C GLU A 165 -4.68 18.35 13.78
N SER A 166 -5.96 18.04 13.55
CA SER A 166 -6.72 18.21 12.29
C SER A 166 -6.22 17.50 11.00
N ALA A 167 -6.88 16.41 10.58
CA ALA A 167 -7.40 16.22 9.19
C ALA A 167 -8.03 14.83 8.94
N THR A 168 -9.36 14.76 8.99
CA THR A 168 -10.25 14.23 7.94
C THR A 168 -9.66 13.20 6.94
N SER A 169 -9.92 11.90 7.18
CA SER A 169 -9.57 10.81 6.27
C SER A 169 -10.44 10.80 5.01
N VAL A 170 -10.21 11.68 4.04
CA VAL A 170 -11.05 11.79 2.83
C VAL A 170 -11.10 10.47 2.04
N VAL A 171 -12.32 9.99 1.75
CA VAL A 171 -12.64 8.84 0.91
C VAL A 171 -13.01 9.33 -0.49
N TYR A 172 -12.29 8.88 -1.52
CA TYR A 172 -12.58 9.28 -2.90
C TYR A 172 -13.63 8.38 -3.55
N LEU A 173 -14.73 8.98 -4.03
CA LEU A 173 -15.82 8.34 -4.78
C LEU A 173 -15.73 8.69 -6.26
N ASN A 174 -15.99 7.72 -7.15
CA ASN A 174 -16.14 8.00 -8.58
C ASN A 174 -17.62 8.22 -8.92
N MET A 175 -17.99 9.45 -9.26
CA MET A 175 -19.35 9.85 -9.63
C MET A 175 -19.37 10.27 -11.10
N ARG A 176 -19.86 9.39 -11.98
CA ARG A 176 -20.05 9.70 -13.43
C ARG A 176 -18.79 10.26 -14.10
N GLY A 177 -17.61 9.72 -13.79
CA GLY A 177 -16.33 10.13 -14.37
C GLY A 177 -15.61 11.25 -13.62
N VAL A 178 -16.19 11.78 -12.54
CA VAL A 178 -15.55 12.77 -11.65
C VAL A 178 -15.19 12.09 -10.33
N VAL A 179 -13.93 12.23 -9.91
CA VAL A 179 -13.46 11.76 -8.60
C VAL A 179 -13.71 12.87 -7.58
N ARG A 180 -14.51 12.58 -6.55
CA ARG A 180 -14.81 13.52 -5.46
C ARG A 180 -14.36 12.95 -4.12
N GLY A 181 -13.63 13.75 -3.36
CA GLY A 181 -13.31 13.45 -1.97
C GLY A 181 -14.53 13.68 -1.07
N VAL A 182 -14.87 12.68 -0.26
CA VAL A 182 -15.97 12.70 0.71
C VAL A 182 -15.43 12.36 2.08
N GLN A 183 -15.88 13.06 3.12
CA GLN A 183 -15.48 12.72 4.48
C GLN A 183 -16.11 11.39 4.92
N PRO A 184 -15.39 10.52 5.66
CA PRO A 184 -15.93 9.27 6.16
C PRO A 184 -17.23 9.47 6.95
N GLU A 185 -17.32 10.56 7.71
CA GLU A 185 -18.48 10.94 8.49
C GLU A 185 -19.69 11.23 7.61
N ALA A 186 -19.52 11.66 6.36
CA ALA A 186 -20.61 11.91 5.43
C ALA A 186 -21.09 10.63 4.71
N ILE A 187 -20.39 9.50 4.85
CA ILE A 187 -20.82 8.21 4.28
C ILE A 187 -21.64 7.45 5.32
N VAL A 188 -22.89 7.15 4.98
CA VAL A 188 -23.82 6.39 5.83
C VAL A 188 -23.48 4.90 5.86
N GLY A 189 -23.18 4.33 4.70
CA GLY A 189 -22.90 2.90 4.58
C GLY A 189 -22.68 2.45 3.15
N VAL A 190 -22.13 1.25 3.01
CA VAL A 190 -21.81 0.64 1.72
C VAL A 190 -22.47 -0.73 1.61
N ARG A 191 -23.15 -0.98 0.49
CA ARG A 191 -23.83 -2.26 0.22
C ARG A 191 -23.38 -2.85 -1.10
N SER A 192 -23.23 -4.16 -1.16
CA SER A 192 -22.90 -4.86 -2.40
C SER A 192 -24.07 -4.81 -3.38
N ALA A 193 -23.75 -4.48 -4.64
CA ALA A 193 -24.64 -4.54 -5.80
C ALA A 193 -23.94 -5.37 -6.91
N GLY A 194 -23.84 -6.68 -6.69
CA GLY A 194 -23.07 -7.56 -7.57
C GLY A 194 -21.56 -7.24 -7.49
N ASN A 195 -20.96 -6.93 -8.64
CA ASN A 195 -19.55 -6.52 -8.74
C ASN A 195 -19.31 -5.05 -8.35
N TYR A 196 -20.37 -4.30 -8.10
CA TYR A 196 -20.34 -2.89 -7.70
C TYR A 196 -20.71 -2.75 -6.22
N SER A 197 -20.55 -1.53 -5.71
CA SER A 197 -21.06 -1.16 -4.39
C SER A 197 -21.90 0.12 -4.47
N GLU A 198 -23.03 0.11 -3.75
CA GLU A 198 -23.85 1.28 -3.46
C GLU A 198 -23.26 1.98 -2.23
N ILE A 199 -22.86 3.25 -2.36
CA ILE A 199 -22.39 4.11 -1.28
C ILE A 199 -23.49 5.12 -0.98
N TRP A 200 -24.03 5.07 0.23
CA TRP A 200 -25.07 5.99 0.70
C TRP A 200 -24.42 7.14 1.45
N LEU A 201 -24.81 8.37 1.11
CA LEU A 201 -24.30 9.60 1.71
C LEU A 201 -25.35 10.23 2.63
N GLU A 202 -24.90 11.08 3.55
CA GLU A 202 -25.76 11.73 4.54
C GLU A 202 -26.80 12.67 3.91
N ASP A 203 -26.51 13.22 2.72
CA ASP A 203 -27.43 14.04 1.93
C ASP A 203 -28.55 13.23 1.25
N GLY A 204 -28.59 11.91 1.48
CA GLY A 204 -29.57 10.99 0.92
C GLY A 204 -29.24 10.50 -0.49
N SER A 205 -28.15 10.99 -1.09
CA SER A 205 -27.71 10.49 -2.39
C SER A 205 -27.06 9.11 -2.28
N MET A 206 -27.13 8.36 -3.38
CA MET A 206 -26.48 7.07 -3.54
C MET A 206 -25.57 7.10 -4.77
N VAL A 207 -24.33 6.65 -4.57
CA VAL A 207 -23.33 6.53 -5.63
C VAL A 207 -23.05 5.06 -5.90
N LEU A 208 -23.06 4.68 -7.18
CA LEU A 208 -22.62 3.35 -7.60
C LEU A 208 -21.14 3.39 -7.97
N ASP A 209 -20.31 2.62 -7.27
CA ASP A 209 -18.87 2.54 -7.49
C ASP A 209 -18.46 1.16 -7.98
N SER A 210 -17.47 1.12 -8.88
CA SER A 210 -16.97 -0.12 -9.51
C SER A 210 -16.15 -1.00 -8.56
N ARG A 211 -15.75 -0.50 -7.39
CA ARG A 211 -15.07 -1.31 -6.37
C ARG A 211 -16.08 -2.22 -5.67
N ALA A 212 -15.75 -3.50 -5.60
CA ALA A 212 -16.51 -4.48 -4.84
C ALA A 212 -16.45 -4.20 -3.32
N LEU A 213 -17.45 -4.68 -2.58
CA LEU A 213 -17.58 -4.45 -1.13
C LEU A 213 -16.36 -4.89 -0.31
N GLY A 214 -15.60 -5.88 -0.77
CA GLY A 214 -14.35 -6.32 -0.13
C GLY A 214 -13.26 -5.24 -0.15
N MET A 215 -13.16 -4.49 -1.24
CA MET A 215 -12.25 -3.33 -1.35
C MET A 215 -12.72 -2.19 -0.45
N TRP A 216 -14.04 -1.97 -0.36
CA TRP A 216 -14.59 -0.97 0.55
C TRP A 216 -14.26 -1.25 2.02
N SER A 217 -14.26 -2.51 2.45
CA SER A 217 -13.83 -2.85 3.82
C SER A 217 -12.37 -2.53 4.12
N THR A 218 -11.51 -2.32 3.13
CA THR A 218 -10.11 -1.94 3.36
C THR A 218 -9.89 -0.42 3.27
N LEU A 219 -10.81 0.30 2.62
CA LEU A 219 -10.71 1.75 2.40
C LEU A 219 -11.40 2.57 3.51
N LEU A 220 -12.41 2.00 4.15
CA LEU A 220 -13.21 2.69 5.16
C LEU A 220 -12.51 2.67 6.52
N PRO A 221 -12.47 3.80 7.27
CA PRO A 221 -11.84 3.81 8.59
C PRO A 221 -12.54 2.88 9.59
N ASP A 222 -11.80 1.92 10.13
CA ASP A 222 -12.30 0.92 11.08
C ASP A 222 -12.83 1.49 12.39
N LYS A 223 -12.61 2.78 12.69
CA LYS A 223 -13.22 3.50 13.83
C LYS A 223 -14.67 3.90 13.58
N LEU A 224 -15.02 4.22 12.33
CA LEU A 224 -16.36 4.66 11.95
C LEU A 224 -17.17 3.53 11.33
N PHE A 225 -16.52 2.70 10.52
CA PHE A 225 -17.18 1.66 9.75
C PHE A 225 -16.99 0.28 10.36
N PHE A 226 -18.02 -0.53 10.26
CA PHE A 226 -17.96 -1.94 10.64
C PHE A 226 -18.93 -2.76 9.80
N ARG A 227 -18.57 -4.03 9.59
CA ARG A 227 -19.39 -4.93 8.78
C ARG A 227 -20.57 -5.43 9.60
N VAL A 228 -21.77 -5.36 9.02
CA VAL A 228 -23.02 -5.80 9.65
C VAL A 228 -23.64 -6.99 8.93
N HIS A 229 -23.32 -7.18 7.65
CA HIS A 229 -23.76 -8.31 6.85
C HIS A 229 -22.71 -8.71 5.82
N ARG A 230 -22.82 -9.93 5.27
CA ARG A 230 -21.95 -10.34 4.15
C ARG A 230 -22.02 -9.38 2.96
N THR A 231 -23.12 -8.64 2.81
CA THR A 231 -23.34 -7.63 1.76
C THR A 231 -23.38 -6.18 2.25
N ALA A 232 -23.08 -5.88 3.52
CA ALA A 232 -23.23 -4.51 4.03
C ALA A 232 -22.20 -4.11 5.11
N ILE A 233 -21.70 -2.88 4.98
CA ILE A 233 -20.83 -2.17 5.92
C ILE A 233 -21.56 -0.90 6.35
N ALA A 234 -21.71 -0.67 7.65
CA ALA A 234 -22.42 0.49 8.18
C ALA A 234 -21.45 1.45 8.86
N ASN A 235 -21.76 2.75 8.80
CA ASN A 235 -21.12 3.76 9.64
C ASN A 235 -21.84 3.85 10.98
N ALA A 236 -21.11 3.69 12.07
CA ALA A 236 -21.63 3.75 13.43
C ALA A 236 -22.32 5.10 13.74
N LEU A 237 -21.83 6.20 13.18
CA LEU A 237 -22.40 7.54 13.39
C LEU A 237 -23.83 7.68 12.85
N HIS A 238 -24.20 6.84 11.89
CA HIS A 238 -25.49 6.94 11.20
C HIS A 238 -26.48 5.86 11.63
N VAL A 239 -26.09 4.90 12.47
CA VAL A 239 -27.03 3.90 13.00
C VAL A 239 -27.97 4.57 14.00
N MET A 240 -29.27 4.63 13.67
CA MET A 240 -30.30 5.26 14.49
C MET A 240 -30.94 4.28 15.48
N ASP A 241 -31.14 3.04 15.06
CA ASP A 241 -31.81 2.02 15.87
C ASP A 241 -31.37 0.61 15.44
N VAL A 242 -31.40 -0.32 16.40
CA VAL A 242 -31.17 -1.74 16.18
C VAL A 242 -32.44 -2.50 16.58
N ASP A 243 -33.23 -2.89 15.58
CA ASP A 243 -34.44 -3.69 15.78
C ASP A 243 -34.07 -5.14 16.09
N ARG A 244 -34.33 -5.54 17.33
CA ARG A 244 -34.06 -6.87 17.89
C ARG A 244 -35.34 -7.64 18.22
N ARG A 245 -36.51 -7.18 17.78
CA ARG A 245 -37.82 -7.78 18.14
C ARG A 245 -37.96 -9.24 17.69
N ARG A 246 -37.22 -9.64 16.65
CA ARG A 246 -37.12 -11.04 16.22
C ARG A 246 -35.74 -11.59 16.56
N VAL A 247 -35.71 -12.67 17.34
CA VAL A 247 -34.48 -13.37 17.78
C VAL A 247 -33.59 -13.74 16.59
N ASP A 248 -34.20 -14.14 15.48
CA ASP A 248 -33.48 -14.58 14.28
C ASP A 248 -33.17 -13.47 13.27
N LYS A 249 -33.80 -12.29 13.35
CA LYS A 249 -33.67 -11.24 12.35
C LYS A 249 -33.43 -9.89 13.02
N TRP A 250 -32.15 -9.54 13.13
CA TRP A 250 -31.73 -8.23 13.57
C TRP A 250 -31.65 -7.29 12.37
N LEU A 251 -32.16 -6.07 12.53
CA LEU A 251 -32.09 -5.03 11.52
C LEU A 251 -31.47 -3.78 12.13
N ILE A 252 -30.68 -3.05 11.34
CA ILE A 252 -30.27 -1.69 11.68
C ILE A 252 -31.05 -0.70 10.82
N ARG A 253 -31.46 0.42 11.43
CA ARG A 253 -31.94 1.60 10.70
C ARG A 253 -30.83 2.62 10.69
N MET A 254 -30.64 3.27 9.55
CA MET A 254 -29.59 4.27 9.39
C MET A 254 -30.19 5.59 8.90
N ARG A 255 -29.52 6.69 9.22
CA ARG A 255 -29.87 8.03 8.74
C ARG A 255 -29.82 8.06 7.21
N SER A 256 -30.78 8.74 6.58
CA SER A 256 -30.82 8.96 5.12
C SER A 256 -30.88 7.69 4.24
N VAL A 257 -31.19 6.52 4.83
CA VAL A 257 -31.43 5.26 4.10
C VAL A 257 -32.79 4.72 4.50
N GLU A 258 -33.72 4.65 3.55
CA GLU A 258 -35.12 4.25 3.82
C GLU A 258 -35.26 2.80 4.32
N ASN A 259 -34.47 1.90 3.75
CA ASN A 259 -34.59 0.48 4.01
C ASN A 259 -33.65 0.03 5.14
N ALA A 260 -34.20 -0.65 6.14
CA ALA A 260 -33.40 -1.23 7.21
C ALA A 260 -32.49 -2.36 6.69
N TRP A 261 -31.25 -2.42 7.18
CA TRP A 261 -30.25 -3.39 6.73
C TRP A 261 -30.16 -4.59 7.66
N PRO A 262 -30.05 -5.83 7.13
CA PRO A 262 -29.95 -7.02 7.97
C PRO A 262 -28.61 -7.09 8.70
N VAL A 263 -28.61 -7.70 9.89
CA VAL A 263 -27.39 -8.01 10.64
C VAL A 263 -27.18 -9.52 10.71
N SER A 264 -26.05 -10.01 10.19
CA SER A 264 -25.72 -11.46 10.29
C SER A 264 -25.39 -11.84 11.73
N ARG A 265 -25.66 -13.09 12.11
CA ARG A 265 -25.39 -13.62 13.46
C ARG A 265 -23.96 -13.33 13.94
N SER A 266 -22.97 -13.50 13.06
CA SER A 266 -21.55 -13.23 13.34
C SER A 266 -21.22 -11.77 13.66
N TYR A 267 -22.04 -10.81 13.21
CA TYR A 267 -21.81 -9.38 13.41
C TYR A 267 -22.63 -8.78 14.56
N ARG A 268 -23.50 -9.56 15.22
CA ARG A 268 -24.33 -9.07 16.33
C ARG A 268 -23.51 -8.65 17.54
N ARG A 269 -22.50 -9.46 17.94
CA ARG A 269 -21.61 -9.12 19.07
C ARG A 269 -20.78 -7.87 18.78
N PRO A 270 -20.08 -7.75 17.63
CA PRO A 270 -19.39 -6.52 17.25
C PRO A 270 -20.33 -5.30 17.22
N LEU A 271 -21.54 -5.44 16.68
CA LEU A 271 -22.53 -4.36 16.66
C LEU A 271 -22.88 -3.89 18.08
N ARG A 272 -23.08 -4.81 19.02
CA ARG A 272 -23.37 -4.47 20.42
C ARG A 272 -22.23 -3.72 21.09
N GLU A 273 -21.01 -4.23 20.94
CA GLU A 273 -19.80 -3.60 21.48
C GLU A 273 -19.61 -2.19 20.90
N ARG A 274 -19.92 -2.00 19.61
CA ARG A 274 -19.82 -0.71 18.91
C ARG A 274 -20.88 0.31 19.35
N MET A 275 -22.12 -0.16 19.54
CA MET A 275 -23.28 0.69 19.83
C MET A 275 -23.54 0.86 21.33
N GLY A 276 -22.86 0.10 22.20
CA GLY A 276 -23.05 0.14 23.65
C GLY A 276 -24.38 -0.46 24.13
N ILE A 277 -24.88 -1.54 23.48
CA ILE A 277 -26.22 -2.13 23.71
C ILE A 277 -26.26 -3.63 24.05
#